data_AF-A0A7X3TN38-F1
#
_entry.id   AF-A0A7X3TN38-F1
#
_cell.length_a   1.000
_cell.length_b   1.000
_cell.length_c   1.000
_cell.angle_alpha   90.00
_cell.angle_beta   90.00
_cell.angle_gamma   90.00
#
_symmetry.space_group_name_H-M   'P 1'
#
loop_
_entity.id
_entity.type
_entity.pdbx_description
1 polymer ?
#
loop_
_entity_poly.entity_id
_entity_poly.type
_entity_poly.pdbx_seq_one_letter_code
_entity_poly.pdbx_strand_id
1 'polypeptide(L)'
;MSHSNDNHQERSGPLAYMAGNSVAANLLMWGIIAAGLVSLTGLDREAWPTTHFYHIEVSMAYPGATPEEIEESIVVKIEDQV
;
A
#
# COMPACT_ATOMS: atom_id res chain seq x y z
N MET A 1 20.27 55.94 2.37
CA MET A 1 19.04 55.22 2.77
C MET A 1 18.56 54.38 1.60
N SER A 2 18.64 53.04 1.71
CA SER A 2 18.03 52.14 0.73
C SER A 2 16.59 51.88 1.18
N HIS A 3 15.61 52.27 0.37
CA HIS A 3 14.22 51.92 0.59
C HIS A 3 14.04 50.44 0.23
N SER A 4 13.91 49.58 1.24
CA SER A 4 13.42 48.21 1.07
C SER A 4 11.94 48.30 0.70
N ASN A 5 11.65 48.10 -0.59
CA ASN A 5 10.29 48.00 -1.08
C ASN A 5 9.78 46.58 -0.79
N ASP A 6 9.22 46.38 0.40
CA ASP A 6 8.51 45.17 0.77
C ASP A 6 7.20 45.11 -0.03
N ASN A 7 7.30 44.57 -1.24
CA ASN A 7 6.15 44.09 -1.98
C ASN A 7 5.50 43.01 -1.12
N HIS A 8 4.45 43.37 -0.38
CA HIS A 8 3.49 42.39 0.13
C HIS A 8 2.90 41.69 -1.09
N GLN A 9 3.55 40.61 -1.51
CA GLN A 9 3.01 39.61 -2.41
C GLN A 9 1.67 39.24 -1.80
N GLU A 10 0.57 39.72 -2.39
CA GLU A 10 -0.75 39.20 -2.09
C GLU A 10 -0.64 37.70 -2.33
N ARG A 11 -0.56 36.95 -1.23
CA ARG A 11 -0.42 35.50 -1.26
C ARG A 11 -1.74 34.97 -1.80
N SER A 12 -1.89 34.98 -3.12
CA SER A 12 -3.04 34.43 -3.82
C SER A 12 -2.69 32.97 -4.12
N GLY A 13 -3.34 32.09 -3.38
CA GLY A 13 -3.17 30.65 -3.50
C GLY A 13 -4.39 29.94 -2.93
N PRO A 14 -4.55 28.63 -3.20
CA PRO A 14 -5.71 27.87 -2.76
C PRO A 14 -5.92 27.98 -1.25
N LEU A 15 -4.84 27.96 -0.47
CA LEU A 15 -4.87 28.12 0.99
C LEU A 15 -5.32 29.51 1.43
N ALA A 16 -4.87 30.57 0.75
CA ALA A 16 -5.24 31.94 1.11
C ALA A 16 -6.69 32.26 0.72
N TYR A 17 -7.19 31.70 -0.38
CA TYR A 17 -8.59 31.77 -0.76
C TYR A 17 -9.49 31.04 0.25
N MET A 18 -9.09 29.83 0.67
CA MET A 18 -9.81 29.07 1.70
C MET A 18 -9.77 29.76 3.07
N ALA A 19 -8.66 30.44 3.42
CA ALA A 19 -8.57 31.23 4.64
C ALA A 19 -9.46 32.49 4.59
N GLY A 20 -9.63 33.10 3.42
CA GLY A 20 -10.51 34.26 3.21
C GLY A 20 -12.00 33.90 3.05
N ASN A 21 -12.31 32.66 2.63
CA ASN A 21 -13.67 32.18 2.44
C ASN A 21 -13.91 30.90 3.26
N SER A 22 -14.27 31.09 4.54
CA SER A 22 -14.54 30.01 5.48
C SER A 22 -15.71 29.11 5.07
N VAL A 23 -16.69 29.63 4.31
CA VAL A 23 -17.82 28.84 3.81
C VAL A 23 -17.33 27.79 2.81
N ALA A 24 -16.48 28.17 1.86
CA ALA A 24 -15.89 27.25 0.89
C ALA A 24 -15.05 26.16 1.60
N ALA A 25 -14.25 26.54 2.59
CA ALA A 25 -13.43 25.60 3.37
C ALA A 25 -14.28 24.60 4.16
N ASN A 26 -15.36 25.06 4.81
CA ASN A 26 -16.25 24.21 5.58
C ASN A 26 -17.06 23.25 4.69
N LEU A 27 -17.53 23.70 3.53
CA LEU A 27 -18.21 22.82 2.57
C LEU A 27 -17.26 21.74 2.04
N LEU A 28 -16.01 22.09 1.75
CA LEU A 28 -14.99 21.13 1.34
C LEU A 28 -14.69 20.12 2.46
N MET A 29 -14.58 20.56 3.71
CA MET A 29 -14.43 19.70 4.87
C MET A 29 -15.58 18.69 4.99
N TRP A 30 -16.82 19.17 4.91
CA TRP A 30 -18.01 18.29 4.94
C TRP A 30 -18.05 17.32 3.76
N GLY A 31 -17.65 17.77 2.56
CA GLY A 31 -17.55 16.90 1.38
C GLY A 31 -16.56 15.76 1.59
N ILE A 32 -15.37 16.05 2.14
CA ILE A 32 -14.36 15.03 2.45
C ILE A 32 -14.89 14.05 3.51
N ILE A 33 -15.53 14.55 4.56
CA ILE A 33 -16.10 13.70 5.62
C ILE A 33 -17.20 12.79 5.05
N ALA A 34 -18.12 13.32 4.26
CA ALA A 34 -19.19 12.53 3.67
C ALA A 34 -18.65 11.45 2.71
N ALA A 35 -17.69 11.80 1.85
CA ALA A 35 -17.03 10.84 0.97
C ALA A 35 -16.30 9.75 1.76
N GLY A 36 -15.61 10.13 2.84
CA GLY A 36 -14.95 9.18 3.74
C GLY A 36 -15.94 8.23 4.42
N LEU A 37 -17.06 8.74 4.92
CA LEU A 37 -18.10 7.91 5.55
C LEU A 37 -18.71 6.91 4.57
N VAL A 38 -18.96 7.31 3.33
CA VAL A 38 -19.44 6.39 2.27
C VAL A 38 -18.36 5.36 1.93
N SER A 39 -17.09 5.76 1.84
CA SER A 39 -15.99 4.83 1.56
C SER A 39 -15.81 3.76 2.64
N LEU A 40 -16.15 4.06 3.91
CA LEU A 40 -16.02 3.10 5.01
C LEU A 40 -16.97 1.91 4.89
N THR A 41 -18.10 2.05 4.20
CA THR A 41 -19.07 0.94 4.05
C THR A 41 -18.65 -0.09 3.00
N GLY A 42 -17.79 0.31 2.07
CA GLY A 42 -17.26 -0.57 1.01
C GLY A 42 -15.85 -1.10 1.27
N LEU A 43 -15.31 -0.91 2.48
CA LEU A 43 -13.98 -1.39 2.82
C LEU A 43 -14.03 -2.88 3.18
N ASP A 44 -13.38 -3.71 2.37
CA ASP A 44 -13.21 -5.13 2.65
C ASP A 44 -12.37 -5.32 3.93
N ARG A 45 -12.81 -6.25 4.78
CA ARG A 45 -12.20 -6.54 6.07
C ARG A 45 -11.86 -8.02 6.15
N GLU A 46 -10.61 -8.34 5.86
CA GLU A 46 -10.09 -9.67 6.11
C GLU A 46 -9.53 -9.78 7.54
N ALA A 47 -9.83 -10.89 8.22
CA ALA A 47 -9.25 -11.21 9.53
C ALA A 47 -7.74 -11.53 9.45
N TRP A 48 -7.26 -11.90 8.26
CA TRP A 48 -5.88 -12.26 7.99
C TRP A 48 -5.49 -11.75 6.60
N PRO A 49 -4.30 -11.14 6.42
CA PRO A 49 -3.84 -10.79 5.09
C PRO A 49 -3.68 -12.07 4.25
N THR A 50 -4.37 -12.14 3.12
CA THR A 50 -4.20 -13.21 2.13
C THR A 50 -2.93 -12.96 1.32
N THR A 51 -1.77 -13.16 1.94
CA THR A 51 -0.52 -13.21 1.18
C THR A 51 -0.57 -14.49 0.33
N HIS A 52 -0.66 -14.32 -0.99
CA HIS A 52 -0.58 -15.43 -1.92
C HIS A 52 0.86 -15.96 -1.94
N PHE A 53 1.12 -17.04 -1.20
CA PHE A 53 2.33 -17.82 -1.34
C PHE A 53 2.18 -18.75 -2.54
N TYR A 54 2.93 -18.51 -3.60
CA TYR A 54 3.06 -19.45 -4.70
C TYR A 54 3.93 -20.62 -4.21
N HIS A 55 3.27 -21.71 -3.78
CA HIS A 55 3.93 -22.94 -3.36
C HIS A 55 3.49 -24.10 -4.24
N ILE A 56 4.46 -24.94 -4.62
CA ILE A 56 4.23 -26.18 -5.37
C ILE A 56 4.65 -27.33 -4.45
N GLU A 57 3.71 -28.23 -4.16
CA GLU A 57 3.96 -29.40 -3.33
C GLU A 57 4.25 -30.61 -4.22
N VAL A 58 5.41 -31.25 -4.02
CA VAL A 58 5.81 -32.47 -4.73
C VAL A 58 6.06 -33.55 -3.68
N SER A 59 5.29 -34.64 -3.72
CA SER A 59 5.45 -35.78 -2.82
C SER A 59 5.77 -37.06 -3.60
N MET A 60 6.72 -37.84 -3.08
CA MET A 60 7.12 -39.12 -3.66
C MET A 60 7.48 -40.10 -2.53
N ALA A 61 6.98 -41.33 -2.63
CA ALA A 61 7.39 -42.41 -1.73
C ALA A 61 8.55 -43.20 -2.36
N TYR A 62 9.72 -43.18 -1.73
CA TYR A 62 10.88 -43.97 -2.15
C TYR A 62 11.40 -44.86 -1.01
N PRO A 63 10.74 -45.98 -0.72
CA PRO A 63 11.12 -46.86 0.37
C PRO A 63 12.43 -47.58 0.08
N GLY A 64 13.34 -47.60 1.05
CA GLY A 64 14.58 -48.37 0.99
C GLY A 64 15.83 -47.63 0.53
N ALA A 65 15.74 -46.33 0.23
CA ALA A 65 16.92 -45.46 0.11
C ALA A 65 17.28 -44.82 1.45
N THR A 66 18.55 -44.48 1.61
CA THR A 66 18.96 -43.61 2.71
C THR A 66 18.55 -42.16 2.42
N PRO A 67 18.37 -41.31 3.44
CA PRO A 67 18.06 -39.89 3.24
C PRO A 67 19.09 -39.17 2.33
N GLU A 68 20.37 -39.54 2.47
CA GLU A 68 21.48 -38.95 1.71
C GLU A 68 21.39 -39.27 0.21
N GLU A 69 21.02 -40.51 -0.14
CA GLU A 69 20.79 -40.89 -1.54
C GLU A 69 19.61 -40.14 -2.17
N ILE A 70 18.53 -39.90 -1.41
CA ILE A 70 17.35 -39.17 -1.91
C ILE A 70 17.70 -37.69 -2.16
N GLU A 71 18.51 -37.10 -1.30
CA GLU A 71 18.96 -35.71 -1.43
C GLU A 71 19.71 -35.50 -2.75
N GLU A 72 20.78 -36.27 -2.99
CA GLU A 72 21.59 -36.15 -4.21
C GLU A 72 20.84 -36.54 -5.49
N SER A 73 19.97 -37.57 -5.42
CA SER A 73 19.40 -38.15 -6.63
C SER A 73 18.11 -37.48 -7.11
N ILE A 74 17.32 -36.92 -6.18
CA ILE A 74 15.98 -36.36 -6.44
C ILE A 74 15.91 -34.89 -6.01
N VAL A 75 16.16 -34.59 -4.73
CA VAL A 75 15.87 -33.25 -4.16
C VAL A 75 16.74 -32.17 -4.81
N VAL A 76 18.06 -32.36 -4.81
CA VAL A 76 19.00 -31.40 -5.42
C VAL A 76 18.70 -31.19 -6.90
N LYS A 77 18.35 -32.25 -7.64
CA LYS A 77 18.01 -32.12 -9.07
C LYS A 77 16.73 -31.35 -9.31
N ILE A 78 15.76 -31.42 -8.40
CA ILE A 78 14.54 -30.62 -8.50
C ILE A 78 14.85 -29.17 -8.16
N GLU A 79 15.61 -28.91 -7.09
CA GLU A 79 16.00 -27.56 -6.68
C GLU A 79 16.84 -26.83 -7.74
N ASP A 80 17.76 -27.53 -8.41
CA ASP A 80 18.61 -26.97 -9.47
C ASP A 80 17.85 -26.64 -10.77
N GLN A 81 16.65 -27.20 -10.97
CA GLN A 81 15.87 -27.04 -12.21
C GLN A 81 14.66 -26.10 -12.07
N VAL A 82 14.40 -25.57 -10.86
CA VAL A 82 13.28 -24.66 -10.55
C VAL A 82 13.73 -23.20 -10.51
#